data_AF-A0A4S8KP03-F1
#
_entry.id   AF-A0A4S8KP03-F1
#
_cell.length_a   1.000
_cell.length_b   1.000
_cell.length_c   1.000
_cell.angle_alpha   90.00
_cell.angle_beta   90.00
_cell.angle_gamma   90.00
#
_symmetry.space_group_name_H-M   'P 1'
#
loop_
_entity.id
_entity.type
_entity.pdbx_description
1 polymer ?
#
loop_
_entity_poly.entity_id
_entity_poly.type
_entity_poly.pdbx_seq_one_letter_code
_entity_poly.pdbx_strand_id
1 'polypeptide(L)'
;MAERVQKEGAAIQRYLSRPSGTPMTDVVNQFSLEKFRSDLQELAPTIWKLLLSVAVPANVVQDGGVRRNKELVFVSICAMISMLRSQKANNFQVVIGFFLLGSGASKREIEVLHQAGLSISYTAVMEHIRLLAAENLDYVRKIVKEYMFSIVWDNINLAF
;
A
#
# COMPACT_ATOMS: atom_id res chain seq x y z
N MET A 1 -14.48 11.48 -23.10
CA MET A 1 -14.35 11.28 -21.63
C MET A 1 -13.89 9.87 -21.29
N ALA A 2 -14.56 8.83 -21.81
CA ALA A 2 -14.20 7.43 -21.55
C ALA A 2 -12.74 7.07 -21.91
N GLU A 3 -12.24 7.53 -23.06
CA GLU A 3 -10.85 7.28 -23.51
C GLU A 3 -9.80 7.90 -22.55
N ARG A 4 -10.08 9.10 -22.03
CA ARG A 4 -9.21 9.75 -21.03
C ARG A 4 -9.16 8.97 -19.72
N VAL A 5 -10.32 8.50 -19.24
CA VAL A 5 -10.43 7.66 -18.03
C VAL A 5 -9.71 6.33 -18.21
N GLN A 6 -9.79 5.71 -19.38
CA GLN A 6 -9.03 4.48 -19.67
C GLN A 6 -7.52 4.71 -19.65
N LYS A 7 -7.04 5.82 -20.23
CA LYS A 7 -5.63 6.20 -20.23
C LYS A 7 -5.11 6.46 -18.82
N GLU A 8 -5.87 7.21 -18.02
CA GLU A 8 -5.57 7.46 -16.60
C GLU A 8 -5.55 6.15 -15.79
N GLY A 9 -6.53 5.26 -16.00
CA GLY A 9 -6.55 3.94 -15.36
C GLY A 9 -5.32 3.07 -15.69
N ALA A 10 -4.83 3.13 -16.94
CA ALA A 10 -3.59 2.46 -17.32
C ALA A 10 -2.34 3.10 -16.69
N ALA A 11 -2.33 4.42 -16.51
CA ALA A 11 -1.24 5.13 -15.83
C ALA A 11 -1.19 4.75 -14.34
N ILE A 12 -2.34 4.75 -13.66
CA ILE A 12 -2.49 4.30 -12.26
C ILE A 12 -1.98 2.87 -12.12
N GLN A 13 -2.39 1.98 -13.02
CA GLN A 13 -1.93 0.59 -13.04
C GLN A 13 -0.41 0.49 -13.10
N ARG A 14 0.23 1.20 -14.04
CA ARG A 14 1.69 1.18 -14.21
C ARG A 14 2.42 1.71 -12.98
N TYR A 15 1.92 2.77 -12.37
CA TYR A 15 2.52 3.37 -11.19
C TYR A 15 2.44 2.47 -9.96
N LEU A 16 1.31 1.78 -9.76
CA LEU A 16 1.10 0.88 -8.62
C LEU A 16 1.68 -0.53 -8.83
N SER A 17 1.92 -0.91 -10.08
CA SER A 17 2.54 -2.18 -10.44
C SER A 17 4.03 -2.15 -10.12
N ARG A 18 4.49 -3.14 -9.37
CA ARG A 18 5.91 -3.28 -9.02
C ARG A 18 6.75 -3.74 -10.22
N PRO A 19 7.93 -3.14 -10.46
CA PRO A 19 8.93 -3.72 -11.34
C PRO A 19 9.36 -5.12 -10.86
N SER A 20 9.65 -6.02 -11.79
CA SER A 20 10.14 -7.35 -11.41
C SER A 20 11.49 -7.22 -10.66
N GLY A 21 11.62 -7.93 -9.54
CA GLY A 21 12.86 -7.97 -8.74
C GLY A 21 13.02 -6.86 -7.70
N THR A 22 12.02 -6.00 -7.47
CA THR A 22 12.08 -5.05 -6.34
C THR A 22 12.05 -5.78 -5.00
N PRO A 23 13.04 -5.55 -4.10
CA PRO A 23 13.06 -6.12 -2.75
C PRO A 23 11.82 -5.77 -1.94
N MET A 24 11.38 -6.67 -1.05
CA MET A 24 10.23 -6.39 -0.17
C MET A 24 10.56 -5.30 0.85
N THR A 25 11.81 -5.25 1.29
CA THR A 25 12.33 -4.17 2.15
C THR A 25 12.08 -2.78 1.55
N ASP A 26 12.35 -2.60 0.26
CA ASP A 26 12.11 -1.34 -0.45
C ASP A 26 10.63 -0.99 -0.53
N VAL A 27 9.77 -1.98 -0.77
CA VAL A 27 8.31 -1.78 -0.83
C VAL A 27 7.78 -1.21 0.48
N VAL A 28 8.25 -1.72 1.62
CA VAL A 28 7.82 -1.25 2.95
C VAL A 28 8.41 0.14 3.24
N ASN A 29 9.70 0.34 2.99
CA ASN A 29 10.40 1.58 3.33
C ASN A 29 9.98 2.77 2.45
N GLN A 30 9.63 2.53 1.19
CA GLN A 30 9.25 3.58 0.24
C GLN A 30 7.75 3.90 0.28
N PHE A 31 6.95 3.11 0.98
CA PHE A 31 5.51 3.31 1.05
C PHE A 31 5.16 4.61 1.76
N SER A 32 4.40 5.49 1.09
CA SER A 32 3.91 6.73 1.68
C SER A 32 2.57 7.11 1.07
N LEU A 33 1.51 7.12 1.90
CA LEU A 33 0.15 7.46 1.47
C LEU A 33 0.04 8.90 0.92
N GLU A 34 0.80 9.84 1.48
CA GLU A 34 0.81 11.22 1.02
C GLU A 34 1.44 11.37 -0.37
N LYS A 35 2.52 10.62 -0.63
CA LYS A 35 3.11 10.55 -1.98
C LYS A 35 2.15 9.91 -2.97
N PHE A 36 1.52 8.79 -2.59
CA PHE A 36 0.49 8.13 -3.41
C PHE A 36 -0.62 9.09 -3.80
N ARG A 37 -1.11 9.90 -2.85
CA ARG A 37 -2.14 10.91 -3.10
C ARG A 37 -1.67 11.93 -4.14
N SER A 38 -0.51 12.55 -3.93
CA SER A 38 0.02 13.58 -4.84
C SER A 38 0.18 13.03 -6.25
N ASP A 39 0.83 11.86 -6.37
CA ASP A 39 1.14 11.25 -7.66
C ASP A 39 -0.14 10.79 -8.39
N LEU A 40 -1.12 10.23 -7.67
CA LEU A 40 -2.39 9.82 -8.28
C LEU A 40 -3.23 11.01 -8.74
N GLN A 41 -3.18 12.13 -8.02
CA GLN A 41 -3.87 13.35 -8.43
C GLN A 41 -3.29 13.94 -9.72
N GLU A 42 -1.97 13.82 -9.93
CA GLU A 42 -1.29 14.22 -11.16
C GLU A 42 -1.51 13.23 -12.31
N LEU A 43 -1.46 11.93 -12.03
CA LEU A 43 -1.58 10.87 -13.04
C LEU A 43 -3.02 10.64 -13.52
N ALA A 44 -4.01 10.88 -12.65
CA ALA A 44 -5.42 10.61 -12.92
C ALA A 44 -6.36 11.76 -12.49
N PRO A 45 -6.15 12.98 -13.04
CA PRO A 45 -6.91 14.15 -12.61
C PRO A 45 -8.40 14.06 -12.97
N THR A 46 -8.77 13.37 -14.05
CA THR A 46 -10.19 13.23 -14.44
C THR A 46 -10.91 12.27 -13.51
N ILE A 47 -10.32 11.11 -13.20
CA ILE A 47 -10.86 10.15 -12.23
C ILE A 47 -10.98 10.81 -10.85
N TRP A 48 -9.95 11.53 -10.41
CA TRP A 48 -9.94 12.21 -9.12
C TRP A 48 -11.05 13.27 -9.02
N LYS A 49 -11.18 14.13 -10.03
CA LYS A 49 -12.26 15.13 -10.09
C LYS A 49 -13.64 14.49 -10.15
N LEU A 50 -13.79 13.37 -10.87
CA LEU A 50 -15.05 12.66 -10.94
C LEU A 50 -15.45 12.09 -9.58
N LEU A 51 -14.52 11.42 -8.89
CA LEU A 51 -14.75 10.92 -7.53
C LEU A 51 -15.12 12.06 -6.56
N LEU A 52 -14.43 13.19 -6.63
CA LEU A 52 -14.78 14.38 -5.85
C LEU A 52 -16.18 14.89 -6.16
N SER A 53 -16.52 15.05 -7.44
CA SER A 53 -17.82 15.59 -7.86
C SER A 53 -19.01 14.70 -7.49
N VAL A 54 -18.80 13.38 -7.44
CA VAL A 54 -19.84 12.41 -7.07
C VAL A 54 -19.94 12.24 -5.55
N ALA A 55 -18.82 12.30 -4.83
CA ALA A 55 -18.78 12.02 -3.39
C ALA A 55 -19.00 13.26 -2.51
N VAL A 56 -18.77 14.47 -3.02
CA VAL A 56 -18.96 15.71 -2.27
C VAL A 56 -20.27 16.37 -2.69
N PRO A 57 -21.30 16.41 -1.83
CA PRO A 57 -22.54 17.10 -2.16
C PRO A 57 -22.25 18.61 -2.29
N ALA A 58 -22.86 19.26 -3.28
CA ALA A 58 -22.67 20.68 -3.57
C ALA A 58 -22.98 21.62 -2.37
N ASN A 59 -23.70 21.12 -1.36
CA ASN A 59 -24.25 21.91 -0.26
C ASN A 59 -23.57 21.65 1.11
N VAL A 60 -22.46 20.92 1.17
CA VAL A 60 -21.77 20.70 2.46
C VAL A 60 -20.82 21.86 2.72
N VAL A 61 -21.33 22.86 3.46
CA VAL A 61 -20.52 23.79 4.25
C VAL A 61 -19.53 22.96 5.07
N GLN A 62 -18.29 23.42 5.14
CA GLN A 62 -17.19 22.81 5.89
C GLN A 62 -17.56 22.67 7.38
N ASP A 63 -18.36 21.68 7.72
CA ASP A 63 -18.68 21.36 9.09
C ASP A 63 -17.48 20.63 9.69
N GLY A 64 -16.93 21.22 10.75
CA GLY A 64 -15.60 21.03 11.31
C GLY A 64 -15.38 19.68 12.01
N GLY A 65 -15.66 18.58 11.31
CA GLY A 65 -15.49 17.22 11.81
C GLY A 65 -15.41 16.21 10.69
N VAL A 66 -14.36 16.26 9.87
CA VAL A 66 -14.11 15.25 8.83
C VAL A 66 -13.75 13.92 9.52
N ARG A 67 -14.77 13.12 9.88
CA ARG A 67 -14.61 11.79 10.53
C ARG A 67 -13.77 10.80 9.71
N ARG A 68 -13.65 10.99 8.38
CA ARG A 68 -12.85 10.15 7.47
C ARG A 68 -12.11 11.00 6.46
N ASN A 69 -10.81 10.78 6.32
CA ASN A 69 -10.00 11.41 5.29
C ASN A 69 -10.47 10.91 3.90
N LYS A 70 -11.19 11.77 3.17
CA LYS A 70 -11.79 11.47 1.86
C LYS A 70 -10.72 11.10 0.82
N GLU A 71 -9.54 11.66 0.95
CA GLU A 71 -8.45 11.50 -0.01
C GLU A 71 -7.84 10.10 0.11
N LEU A 72 -7.70 9.58 1.34
CA LEU A 72 -7.30 8.19 1.57
C LEU A 72 -8.31 7.20 0.98
N VAL A 73 -9.60 7.52 1.04
CA VAL A 73 -10.65 6.70 0.41
C VAL A 73 -10.47 6.70 -1.11
N PHE A 74 -10.19 7.85 -1.72
CA PHE A 74 -9.95 7.92 -3.17
C PHE A 74 -8.68 7.21 -3.60
N VAL A 75 -7.58 7.33 -2.84
CA VAL A 75 -6.35 6.56 -3.07
C VAL A 75 -6.65 5.06 -3.04
N SER A 76 -7.41 4.60 -2.06
CA SER A 76 -7.84 3.20 -1.95
C SER A 76 -8.67 2.76 -3.16
N ILE A 77 -9.57 3.60 -3.66
CA ILE A 77 -10.36 3.32 -4.87
C ILE A 77 -9.47 3.21 -6.11
N CYS A 78 -8.52 4.13 -6.29
CA CYS A 78 -7.54 4.05 -7.37
C CYS A 78 -6.69 2.76 -7.29
N ALA A 79 -6.31 2.35 -6.08
CA ALA A 79 -5.59 1.10 -5.86
C ALA A 79 -6.42 -0.14 -6.20
N MET A 80 -7.73 -0.14 -5.90
CA MET A 80 -8.65 -1.21 -6.31
C MET A 80 -8.81 -1.26 -7.83
N ILE A 81 -8.95 -0.10 -8.50
CA ILE A 81 -9.00 -0.03 -9.97
C ILE A 81 -7.74 -0.61 -10.59
N SER A 82 -6.56 -0.28 -10.04
CA SER A 82 -5.28 -0.85 -10.49
C SER A 82 -5.26 -2.38 -10.39
N MET A 83 -5.72 -2.93 -9.26
CA MET A 83 -5.78 -4.38 -9.05
C MET A 83 -6.72 -5.08 -10.03
N LEU A 84 -7.88 -4.48 -10.32
CA LEU A 84 -8.82 -5.04 -11.30
C LEU A 84 -8.21 -5.10 -12.71
N ARG A 85 -7.30 -4.17 -13.04
CA ARG A 85 -6.60 -4.15 -14.33
C ARG A 85 -5.37 -5.06 -14.36
N SER A 86 -4.75 -5.31 -13.22
CA SER A 86 -3.58 -6.17 -13.08
C SER A 86 -3.60 -6.89 -11.75
N GLN A 87 -3.72 -8.21 -11.81
CA GLN A 87 -3.54 -9.11 -10.66
C GLN A 87 -2.09 -9.16 -10.16
N LYS A 88 -1.15 -8.50 -10.85
CA LYS A 88 0.28 -8.56 -10.52
C LYS A 88 0.72 -7.38 -9.67
N ALA A 89 1.24 -7.70 -8.49
CA ALA A 89 2.14 -6.90 -7.64
C ALA A 89 1.73 -5.44 -7.44
N ASN A 90 0.61 -5.20 -6.76
CA ASN A 90 0.25 -3.86 -6.30
C ASN A 90 0.84 -3.57 -4.92
N ASN A 91 1.73 -2.58 -4.85
CA ASN A 91 2.44 -2.21 -3.61
C ASN A 91 1.47 -1.82 -2.49
N PHE A 92 0.37 -1.15 -2.83
CA PHE A 92 -0.61 -0.70 -1.86
C PHE A 92 -1.23 -1.87 -1.09
N GLN A 93 -1.77 -2.87 -1.79
CA GLN A 93 -2.42 -4.01 -1.14
C GLN A 93 -1.45 -4.95 -0.43
N VAL A 94 -0.17 -4.98 -0.83
CA VAL A 94 0.88 -5.70 -0.09
C VAL A 94 1.11 -5.06 1.27
N VAL A 95 1.24 -3.73 1.32
CA VAL A 95 1.43 -3.01 2.59
C VAL A 95 0.20 -3.09 3.47
N ILE A 96 -1.00 -2.99 2.90
CA ILE A 96 -2.25 -3.24 3.66
C ILE A 96 -2.29 -4.67 4.20
N GLY A 97 -1.87 -5.67 3.42
CA GLY A 97 -1.78 -7.06 3.87
C GLY A 97 -0.82 -7.25 5.05
N PHE A 98 0.35 -6.60 5.02
CA PHE A 98 1.28 -6.57 6.16
C PHE A 98 0.68 -5.87 7.37
N PHE A 99 0.03 -4.73 7.18
CA PHE A 99 -0.63 -3.99 8.26
C PHE A 99 -1.71 -4.83 8.94
N LEU A 100 -2.56 -5.52 8.17
CA LEU A 100 -3.61 -6.40 8.70
C LEU A 100 -3.01 -7.55 9.51
N LEU A 101 -1.99 -8.22 8.97
CA LEU A 101 -1.35 -9.32 9.70
C LEU A 101 -0.67 -8.82 10.98
N GLY A 102 0.07 -7.70 10.91
CA GLY A 102 0.72 -7.10 12.08
C GLY A 102 -0.25 -6.60 13.14
N SER A 103 -1.47 -6.24 12.73
CA SER A 103 -2.57 -5.87 13.64
C SER A 103 -3.30 -7.09 14.25
N GLY A 104 -2.88 -8.31 13.92
CA GLY A 104 -3.48 -9.54 14.44
C GLY A 104 -4.73 -10.00 13.69
N ALA A 105 -4.98 -9.51 12.46
CA ALA A 105 -6.11 -9.97 11.66
C ALA A 105 -5.99 -11.46 11.35
N SER A 106 -7.10 -12.18 11.51
CA SER A 106 -7.20 -13.59 11.20
C SER A 106 -7.09 -13.84 9.68
N LYS A 107 -6.68 -15.05 9.31
CA LYS A 107 -6.67 -15.50 7.91
C LYS A 107 -8.00 -15.25 7.21
N ARG A 108 -9.13 -15.48 7.89
CA ARG A 108 -10.47 -15.31 7.32
C ARG A 108 -10.75 -13.85 6.97
N GLU A 109 -10.39 -12.92 7.85
CA GLU A 109 -10.59 -11.48 7.61
C GLU A 109 -9.74 -10.99 6.43
N ILE A 110 -8.48 -11.44 6.35
CA ILE A 110 -7.59 -11.09 5.25
C ILE A 110 -8.12 -11.63 3.91
N GLU A 111 -8.65 -12.86 3.87
CA GLU A 111 -9.25 -13.42 2.64
C GLU A 111 -10.52 -12.67 2.22
N VAL A 112 -11.35 -12.21 3.17
CA VAL A 112 -12.51 -11.36 2.85
C VAL A 112 -12.07 -10.04 2.24
N LEU A 113 -11.04 -9.40 2.82
CA LEU A 113 -10.50 -8.13 2.30
C LEU A 113 -9.76 -8.31 0.98
N HIS A 114 -9.16 -9.48 0.76
CA HIS A 114 -8.58 -9.84 -0.53
C HIS A 114 -9.63 -9.91 -1.62
N GLN A 115 -10.75 -10.60 -1.36
CA GLN A 115 -11.86 -10.68 -2.30
C GLN A 115 -12.49 -9.31 -2.61
N ALA A 116 -12.44 -8.38 -1.64
CA ALA A 116 -12.86 -6.99 -1.84
C ALA A 116 -11.82 -6.12 -2.57
N GLY A 117 -10.63 -6.65 -2.89
CA GLY A 117 -9.55 -5.94 -3.59
C GLY A 117 -8.74 -4.98 -2.72
N LEU A 118 -8.92 -5.04 -1.40
CA LEU A 118 -8.25 -4.16 -0.42
C LEU A 118 -6.91 -4.71 0.04
N SER A 119 -6.72 -6.04 -0.02
CA SER A 119 -5.50 -6.73 0.38
C SER A 119 -5.11 -7.78 -0.66
N ILE A 120 -3.87 -8.25 -0.57
CA ILE A 120 -3.47 -9.53 -1.19
C ILE A 120 -3.96 -10.71 -0.33
N SER A 121 -3.96 -11.92 -0.90
CA SER A 121 -4.36 -13.13 -0.18
C SER A 121 -3.44 -13.40 1.01
N TYR A 122 -3.95 -14.11 2.02
CA TYR A 122 -3.16 -14.43 3.21
C TYR A 122 -1.90 -15.23 2.85
N THR A 123 -2.01 -16.15 1.90
CA THR A 123 -0.87 -16.94 1.43
C THR A 123 0.21 -16.08 0.80
N ALA A 124 -0.17 -15.09 -0.02
CA ALA A 124 0.77 -14.13 -0.61
C ALA A 124 1.41 -13.23 0.44
N VAL A 125 0.65 -12.79 1.46
CA VAL A 125 1.21 -12.02 2.59
C VAL A 125 2.33 -12.81 3.26
N MET A 126 2.06 -14.07 3.61
CA MET A 126 3.03 -14.93 4.28
C MET A 126 4.25 -15.24 3.41
N GLU A 127 4.08 -15.39 2.10
CA GLU A 127 5.20 -15.54 1.16
C GLU A 127 6.09 -14.29 1.16
N HIS A 128 5.49 -13.10 1.04
CA HIS A 128 6.23 -11.85 1.07
C HIS A 128 6.93 -11.61 2.42
N ILE A 129 6.37 -12.04 3.54
CA ILE A 129 7.04 -11.97 4.84
C ILE A 129 8.26 -12.89 4.89
N ARG A 130 8.17 -14.11 4.37
CA ARG A 130 9.32 -15.02 4.29
C ARG A 130 10.42 -14.44 3.43
N LEU A 131 10.07 -13.82 2.30
CA LEU A 131 11.03 -13.10 1.45
C LEU A 131 11.68 -11.93 2.20
N LEU A 132 10.87 -11.10 2.87
CA LEU A 132 11.36 -9.97 3.67
C LEU A 132 12.31 -10.44 4.80
N ALA A 133 11.97 -11.53 5.47
CA ALA A 133 12.82 -12.11 6.51
C ALA A 133 14.15 -12.63 5.94
N ALA A 134 14.13 -13.29 4.78
CA ALA A 134 15.34 -13.73 4.10
C ALA A 134 16.23 -12.55 3.67
N GLU A 135 15.64 -11.50 3.08
CA GLU A 135 16.35 -10.27 2.70
C GLU A 135 17.02 -9.62 3.92
N ASN A 136 16.29 -9.49 5.03
CA ASN A 136 16.82 -8.92 6.27
C ASN A 136 17.92 -9.78 6.90
N LEU A 137 17.78 -11.10 6.87
CA LEU A 137 18.82 -12.01 7.37
C LEU A 137 20.11 -11.88 6.54
N ASP A 138 20.00 -11.77 5.22
CA ASP A 138 21.17 -11.56 4.37
C ASP A 138 21.80 -10.19 4.59
N TYR A 139 21.01 -9.15 4.86
CA TYR A 139 21.51 -7.85 5.29
C TYR A 139 22.28 -7.93 6.63
N VAL A 140 21.72 -8.57 7.65
CA VAL A 140 22.38 -8.77 8.94
C VAL A 140 23.67 -9.58 8.80
N ARG A 141 23.68 -10.64 7.97
CA ARG A 141 24.89 -11.44 7.69
C ARG A 141 26.00 -10.61 7.05
N LYS A 142 25.68 -9.62 6.20
CA LYS A 142 26.67 -8.71 5.63
C LYS A 142 27.27 -7.82 6.71
N ILE A 143 26.42 -7.19 7.53
CA ILE A 143 26.85 -6.34 8.65
C ILE A 143 27.78 -7.11 9.60
N VAL A 144 27.38 -8.30 10.06
CA VAL A 144 28.19 -9.08 11.02
C VAL A 144 29.59 -9.42 10.48
N LYS A 145 29.76 -9.53 9.16
CA LYS A 145 31.07 -9.76 8.53
C LYS A 145 31.92 -8.49 8.41
N GLU A 146 31.29 -7.32 8.39
CA GLU A 146 31.97 -6.02 8.23
C GLU A 146 32.47 -5.46 9.57
N TYR A 147 31.77 -5.73 10.68
CA TYR A 147 32.12 -5.19 11.99
C TYR A 147 32.81 -6.24 12.89
N MET A 148 33.90 -5.85 13.55
CA MET A 148 34.69 -6.74 14.43
C MET A 148 33.94 -7.15 15.71
N PHE A 149 33.00 -6.32 16.16
CA PHE A 149 32.09 -6.61 17.27
C PHE A 149 30.71 -6.04 16.94
N SER A 150 29.65 -6.71 17.38
CA SER A 150 28.26 -6.28 17.19
C SER A 150 27.52 -6.43 18.51
N ILE A 151 26.72 -5.43 18.88
CA ILE A 151 25.87 -5.48 20.06
C ILE A 151 24.42 -5.56 19.57
N VAL A 152 23.75 -6.66 19.90
CA VAL A 152 22.34 -6.88 19.55
C VAL A 152 21.51 -6.67 20.81
N TRP A 153 20.53 -5.79 20.72
CA TRP A 153 19.54 -5.59 21.77
C TRP A 153 18.16 -5.94 21.20
N ASP A 154 17.47 -6.86 21.86
CA ASP A 154 16.07 -7.20 21.58
C ASP A 154 15.21 -6.81 22.80
N ASN A 155 13.97 -6.38 22.56
CA ASN A 155 12.99 -5.97 23.59
C ASN A 155 13.49 -4.88 24.57
N ILE A 156 14.02 -3.75 24.05
CA ILE A 156 14.29 -2.58 24.91
C ILE A 156 12.96 -2.00 25.39
N ASN A 157 12.54 -2.39 26.59
CA ASN A 157 11.45 -1.75 27.29
C ASN A 157 11.96 -0.42 27.89
N LEU A 158 11.88 0.66 27.11
CA LEU A 158 12.12 2.01 27.62
C LEU A 158 10.93 2.38 28.52
N ALA A 159 11.01 2.00 29.79
CA ALA A 159 10.09 2.50 30.81
C ALA A 159 10.41 3.99 31.04
N PHE A 160 9.53 4.86 30.55
CA PHE A 160 9.48 6.29 30.89
C PHE A 160 8.37 6.54 31.91
#